data_AF-A0A3C0KA46-F1
#
_entry.id   AF-A0A3C0KA46-F1
#
_cell.length_a   1.000
_cell.length_b   1.000
_cell.length_c   1.000
_cell.angle_alpha   90.00
_cell.angle_beta   90.00
_cell.angle_gamma   90.00
#
_symmetry.space_group_name_H-M   'P 1'
#
loop_
_entity.id
_entity.type
_entity.pdbx_description
1 polymer ?
#
loop_
_entity_poly.entity_id
_entity_poly.type
_entity_poly.pdbx_seq_one_letter_code
_entity_poly.pdbx_strand_id
1 'polypeptide(L)'
;MRELTGLPAPAKLNLFLHITGRRADGYHLLQSVFMLVDWQDTIDLVLREDGQLSREDSGTRLALPDNDLCVRAADALRQATGCTLGAHIRLHKQIPAEAGMGGGSSDAATCLIGLNRLWHLGLARAELARIGLALGADVPFFIGGHNAWVEGVGEQLTPVHLPRRRFVVVKPPTGASTPKIFASPALKRDTKTA
;
A
#
# COMPACT_ATOMS: atom_id res chain seq x y z
N MET A 1 -13.11 -25.39 3.25
CA MET A 1 -12.97 -23.94 3.44
C MET A 1 -11.95 -23.44 2.43
N ARG A 2 -12.28 -22.42 1.64
CA ARG A 2 -11.38 -21.92 0.60
C ARG A 2 -10.54 -20.78 1.16
N GLU A 3 -9.23 -20.89 1.03
CA GLU A 3 -8.30 -19.89 1.55
C GLU A 3 -7.12 -19.66 0.60
N LEU A 4 -6.47 -18.50 0.76
CA LEU A 4 -5.18 -18.17 0.19
C LEU A 4 -4.27 -17.80 1.36
N THR A 5 -3.13 -18.49 1.50
CA THR A 5 -2.20 -18.27 2.61
C THR A 5 -0.84 -17.81 2.11
N GLY A 6 -0.10 -17.11 2.99
CA GLY A 6 1.27 -16.69 2.72
C GLY A 6 1.39 -15.62 1.64
N LEU A 7 0.36 -14.78 1.44
CA LEU A 7 0.40 -13.73 0.42
C LEU A 7 1.39 -12.64 0.86
N PRO A 8 2.45 -12.35 0.08
CA PRO A 8 3.44 -11.35 0.46
C PRO A 8 2.91 -9.93 0.29
N ALA A 9 3.19 -9.06 1.26
CA ALA A 9 2.96 -7.62 1.21
C ALA A 9 4.32 -6.89 1.42
N PRO A 10 5.14 -6.74 0.36
CA PRO A 10 6.48 -6.19 0.46
C PRO A 10 6.48 -4.71 0.81
N ALA A 11 7.49 -4.28 1.56
CA ALA A 11 7.77 -2.87 1.78
C ALA A 11 8.36 -2.22 0.51
N LYS A 12 8.43 -0.88 0.54
CA LYS A 12 9.18 -0.10 -0.45
C LYS A 12 10.16 0.87 0.18
N LEU A 13 11.12 1.30 -0.63
CA LEU A 13 11.99 2.44 -0.40
C LEU A 13 11.75 3.50 -1.47
N ASN A 14 11.86 4.77 -1.08
CA ASN A 14 12.03 5.87 -2.00
C ASN A 14 13.53 6.10 -2.16
N LEU A 15 14.11 5.81 -3.33
CA LEU A 15 15.57 5.97 -3.54
C LEU A 15 15.98 7.45 -3.53
N PHE A 16 15.05 8.34 -3.85
CA PHE A 16 15.08 9.77 -3.58
C PHE A 16 13.64 10.27 -3.47
N LEU A 17 13.44 11.49 -2.98
CA LEU A 17 12.13 12.14 -3.01
C LEU A 17 12.33 13.63 -3.26
N HIS A 18 11.91 14.09 -4.44
CA HIS A 18 11.89 15.51 -4.78
C HIS A 18 10.45 15.99 -4.72
N ILE A 19 10.21 17.08 -3.97
CA ILE A 19 8.95 17.80 -4.05
C ILE A 19 9.13 18.91 -5.08
N THR A 20 8.42 18.80 -6.20
CA THR A 20 8.60 19.62 -7.40
C THR A 20 7.56 20.73 -7.54
N GLY A 21 6.49 20.68 -6.74
CA GLY A 21 5.48 21.73 -6.71
C GLY A 21 4.37 21.46 -5.69
N ARG A 22 3.40 22.38 -5.65
CA ARG A 22 2.16 22.23 -4.87
C ARG A 22 0.96 22.54 -5.77
N ARG A 23 -0.03 21.66 -5.73
CA ARG A 23 -1.31 21.79 -6.42
C ARG A 23 -2.25 22.73 -5.67
N ALA A 24 -3.24 23.26 -6.37
CA ALA A 24 -4.26 24.13 -5.79
C ALA A 24 -5.13 23.42 -4.72
N ASP A 25 -5.29 22.10 -4.83
CA ASP A 25 -5.98 21.24 -3.84
C ASP A 25 -5.14 20.95 -2.58
N GLY A 26 -3.93 21.51 -2.49
CA GLY A 26 -3.07 21.40 -1.32
C GLY A 26 -2.09 20.23 -1.36
N TYR A 27 -2.23 19.29 -2.30
CA TYR A 27 -1.29 18.18 -2.50
C TYR A 27 0.04 18.64 -3.11
N HIS A 28 1.07 17.83 -2.96
CA HIS A 28 2.42 18.10 -3.47
C HIS A 28 2.71 17.25 -4.69
N LEU A 29 3.24 17.89 -5.74
CA LEU A 29 3.83 17.18 -6.86
C LEU A 29 5.20 16.65 -6.43
N LEU A 30 5.48 15.41 -6.77
CA LEU A 30 6.71 14.73 -6.40
C LEU A 30 7.34 13.99 -7.57
N GLN A 31 8.64 13.75 -7.45
CA GLN A 31 9.38 12.77 -8.23
C GLN A 31 10.12 11.83 -7.29
N SER A 32 10.10 10.53 -7.61
CA SER A 32 10.79 9.51 -6.85
C SER A 32 11.10 8.29 -7.72
N VAL A 33 11.95 7.41 -7.22
CA VAL A 33 12.01 6.02 -7.66
C VAL A 33 11.59 5.15 -6.48
N PHE A 34 10.49 4.43 -6.67
CA PHE A 34 10.02 3.44 -5.71
C PHE A 34 10.66 2.09 -6.03
N MET A 35 11.28 1.50 -5.02
CA MET A 35 11.90 0.18 -5.08
C MET A 35 11.22 -0.74 -4.06
N LEU A 36 10.72 -1.88 -4.52
CA LEU A 36 10.27 -2.95 -3.62
C LEU A 36 11.47 -3.58 -2.92
N VAL A 37 11.30 -3.95 -1.65
CA VAL A 37 12.28 -4.72 -0.88
C VAL A 37 11.65 -6.00 -0.35
N ASP A 38 12.49 -6.96 0.03
CA ASP A 38 12.10 -8.29 0.51
C ASP A 38 11.67 -8.33 1.99
N TRP A 39 11.70 -7.19 2.68
CA TRP A 39 11.04 -7.05 3.98
C TRP A 39 9.54 -6.86 3.78
N GLN A 40 8.73 -7.80 4.25
CA GLN A 40 7.31 -7.87 3.93
C GLN A 40 6.44 -8.21 5.14
N ASP A 41 5.18 -7.80 5.10
CA ASP A 41 4.11 -8.40 5.86
C ASP A 41 3.57 -9.64 5.14
N THR A 42 2.76 -10.44 5.83
CA THR A 42 2.12 -11.63 5.26
C THR A 42 0.62 -11.59 5.50
N ILE A 43 -0.16 -11.92 4.48
CA ILE A 43 -1.63 -11.95 4.54
C ILE A 43 -2.15 -13.36 4.23
N ASP A 44 -3.06 -13.84 5.07
CA ASP A 44 -3.93 -14.96 4.74
C ASP A 44 -5.37 -14.47 4.57
N LEU A 45 -6.08 -15.03 3.60
CA LEU A 45 -7.46 -14.69 3.28
C LEU A 45 -8.30 -15.96 3.28
N VAL A 46 -9.31 -16.01 4.15
CA VAL A 46 -10.27 -17.12 4.23
C VAL A 46 -11.62 -16.65 3.74
N LEU A 47 -12.21 -17.38 2.80
CA LEU A 47 -13.53 -17.07 2.25
C LEU A 47 -14.60 -17.19 3.34
N ARG A 48 -15.51 -16.23 3.40
CA ARG A 48 -16.74 -16.33 4.18
C ARG A 48 -17.96 -16.20 3.29
N GLU A 49 -18.91 -17.11 3.42
CA GLU A 49 -20.15 -17.11 2.62
C GLU A 49 -21.26 -16.25 3.25
N ASP A 50 -21.10 -15.84 4.50
CA ASP A 50 -22.04 -14.99 5.24
C ASP A 50 -21.93 -13.49 4.93
N GLY A 51 -21.07 -13.13 3.96
CA GLY A 51 -20.85 -11.74 3.54
C GLY A 51 -20.14 -10.86 4.56
N GLN A 52 -19.66 -11.41 5.68
CA GLN A 52 -19.02 -10.65 6.74
C GLN A 52 -17.53 -10.44 6.46
N LEU A 53 -17.02 -9.27 6.84
CA LEU A 53 -15.60 -8.97 6.86
C LEU A 53 -15.11 -9.02 8.31
N SER A 54 -14.03 -9.73 8.56
CA SER A 54 -13.34 -9.70 9.85
C SER A 54 -11.84 -9.75 9.67
N ARG A 55 -11.10 -9.30 10.68
CA ARG A 55 -9.64 -9.28 10.68
C ARG A 55 -9.09 -9.77 12.01
N GLU A 56 -7.96 -10.45 11.96
CA GLU A 56 -7.08 -10.63 13.10
C GLU A 56 -5.65 -10.23 12.76
N ASP A 57 -4.96 -9.63 13.72
CA ASP A 57 -3.63 -9.05 13.55
C ASP A 57 -2.62 -9.78 14.44
N SER A 58 -1.41 -10.01 13.93
CA SER A 58 -0.29 -10.56 14.69
C SER A 58 1.04 -9.87 14.32
N GLY A 59 2.08 -10.08 15.12
CA GLY A 59 3.42 -9.52 14.87
C GLY A 59 3.60 -8.02 15.17
N THR A 60 2.51 -7.28 15.38
CA THR A 60 2.52 -5.89 15.86
C THR A 60 2.18 -5.81 17.35
N ARG A 61 2.78 -4.84 18.07
CA ARG A 61 2.40 -4.50 19.46
C ARG A 61 1.27 -3.45 19.52
N LEU A 62 1.01 -2.78 18.41
CA LEU A 62 -0.05 -1.78 18.28
C LEU A 62 -1.25 -2.45 17.61
N ALA A 63 -2.40 -2.40 18.29
CA ALA A 63 -3.66 -2.80 17.68
C ALA A 63 -3.97 -1.89 16.48
N LEU A 64 -4.28 -2.50 15.33
CA LEU A 64 -4.75 -1.74 14.17
C LEU A 64 -6.21 -1.32 14.41
N PRO A 65 -6.65 -0.17 13.87
CA PRO A 65 -8.05 0.22 13.92
C PRO A 65 -8.95 -0.86 13.29
N ASP A 66 -10.18 -1.06 13.78
CA ASP A 66 -11.11 -2.05 13.21
C ASP A 66 -11.30 -1.87 11.70
N ASN A 67 -11.38 -0.62 11.23
CA ASN A 67 -11.48 -0.27 9.82
C ASN A 67 -10.13 0.12 9.19
N ASP A 68 -9.13 -0.78 9.30
CA ASP A 68 -7.81 -0.59 8.70
C ASP A 68 -7.86 -0.65 7.17
N LEU A 69 -6.71 -0.41 6.52
CA LEU A 69 -6.62 -0.39 5.06
C LEU A 69 -6.97 -1.74 4.39
N CYS A 70 -6.72 -2.89 5.02
CA CYS A 70 -7.15 -4.20 4.52
C CYS A 70 -8.66 -4.36 4.53
N VAL A 71 -9.32 -4.04 5.65
CA VAL A 71 -10.79 -4.11 5.75
C VAL A 71 -11.43 -3.13 4.76
N ARG A 72 -10.90 -1.91 4.65
CA ARG A 72 -11.33 -0.92 3.65
C ARG A 72 -11.11 -1.39 2.22
N ALA A 73 -10.01 -2.09 1.95
CA ALA A 73 -9.74 -2.67 0.63
C ALA A 73 -10.77 -3.74 0.25
N ALA A 74 -11.07 -4.65 1.18
CA ALA A 74 -12.09 -5.67 0.98
C ALA A 74 -13.46 -5.05 0.70
N ASP A 75 -13.86 -4.06 1.50
CA ASP A 75 -15.13 -3.36 1.32
C ASP A 75 -15.18 -2.57 0.00
N ALA A 76 -14.13 -1.82 -0.35
CA ALA A 76 -14.05 -1.09 -1.62
C ALA A 76 -14.15 -2.02 -2.83
N LEU A 77 -13.53 -3.21 -2.77
CA LEU A 77 -13.64 -4.21 -3.83
C LEU A 77 -15.07 -4.76 -3.96
N ARG A 78 -15.76 -5.00 -2.84
CA ARG A 78 -17.18 -5.40 -2.86
C ARG A 78 -18.05 -4.33 -3.49
N GLN A 79 -17.90 -3.08 -3.05
CA GLN A 79 -18.67 -1.95 -3.59
C GLN A 79 -18.45 -1.78 -5.09
N ALA A 80 -17.21 -1.95 -5.57
CA ALA A 80 -16.88 -1.80 -6.98
C ALA A 80 -17.42 -2.93 -7.88
N THR A 81 -17.71 -4.11 -7.32
CA THR A 81 -18.05 -5.33 -8.09
C THR A 81 -19.43 -5.88 -7.81
N GLY A 82 -20.11 -5.40 -6.77
CA GLY A 82 -21.36 -5.97 -6.27
C GLY A 82 -21.19 -7.31 -5.55
N CYS A 83 -19.96 -7.71 -5.22
CA CYS A 83 -19.70 -8.98 -4.55
C CYS A 83 -20.33 -9.03 -3.16
N THR A 84 -21.08 -10.10 -2.89
CA THR A 84 -21.76 -10.33 -1.61
C THR A 84 -20.97 -11.23 -0.66
N LEU A 85 -19.87 -11.83 -1.11
CA LEU A 85 -19.01 -12.68 -0.31
C LEU A 85 -18.24 -11.86 0.75
N GLY A 86 -17.89 -12.54 1.83
CA GLY A 86 -17.09 -12.04 2.92
C GLY A 86 -15.68 -12.63 2.92
N ALA A 87 -14.88 -12.18 3.88
CA ALA A 87 -13.54 -12.71 4.11
C ALA A 87 -13.12 -12.52 5.57
N HIS A 88 -12.38 -13.50 6.09
CA HIS A 88 -11.55 -13.31 7.28
C HIS A 88 -10.11 -13.07 6.83
N ILE A 89 -9.54 -11.94 7.26
CA ILE A 89 -8.21 -11.47 6.90
C ILE A 89 -7.27 -11.69 8.09
N ARG A 90 -6.25 -12.52 7.92
CA ARG A 90 -5.17 -12.63 8.92
C ARG A 90 -3.99 -11.82 8.45
N LEU A 91 -3.60 -10.82 9.23
CA LEU A 91 -2.51 -9.92 8.90
C LEU A 91 -1.35 -10.13 9.87
N HIS A 92 -0.25 -10.68 9.37
CA HIS A 92 0.97 -10.86 10.14
C HIS A 92 1.96 -9.74 9.80
N LYS A 93 2.09 -8.78 10.73
CA LYS A 93 2.92 -7.59 10.59
C LYS A 93 4.38 -7.85 10.95
N GLN A 94 5.29 -7.49 10.05
CA GLN A 94 6.74 -7.42 10.26
C GLN A 94 7.31 -6.07 9.83
N ILE A 95 6.67 -5.35 8.90
CA ILE A 95 7.09 -4.00 8.51
C ILE A 95 6.78 -3.05 9.66
N PRO A 96 7.75 -2.23 10.14
CA PRO A 96 7.52 -1.36 11.28
C PRO A 96 6.49 -0.29 10.93
N ALA A 97 5.52 -0.08 11.83
CA ALA A 97 4.55 0.99 11.70
C ALA A 97 5.23 2.36 11.61
N GLU A 98 4.62 3.26 10.82
CA GLU A 98 5.07 4.65 10.62
C GLU A 98 6.53 4.80 10.14
N ALA A 99 7.08 3.78 9.47
CA ALA A 99 8.46 3.79 8.97
C ALA A 99 8.65 4.47 7.60
N GLY A 100 7.57 4.98 6.97
CA GLY A 100 7.62 5.54 5.60
C GLY A 100 7.79 4.49 4.50
N MET A 101 7.68 3.20 4.84
CA MET A 101 7.94 2.06 3.96
C MET A 101 6.71 1.51 3.23
N GLY A 102 5.54 2.16 3.39
CA GLY A 102 4.32 1.80 2.66
C GLY A 102 3.62 0.50 3.11
N GLY A 103 3.93 -0.05 4.30
CA GLY A 103 3.38 -1.33 4.76
C GLY A 103 1.86 -1.44 4.65
N GLY A 104 1.10 -0.50 5.23
CA GLY A 104 -0.37 -0.53 5.14
C GLY A 104 -0.93 -0.40 3.71
N SER A 105 -0.22 0.31 2.82
CA SER A 105 -0.60 0.39 1.40
C SER A 105 -0.30 -0.93 0.68
N SER A 106 0.81 -1.59 1.02
CA SER A 106 1.11 -2.93 0.50
C SER A 106 0.09 -3.95 0.98
N ASP A 107 -0.32 -3.90 2.25
CA ASP A 107 -1.32 -4.80 2.80
C ASP A 107 -2.64 -4.68 2.03
N ALA A 108 -3.12 -3.44 1.83
CA ALA A 108 -4.33 -3.19 1.04
C ALA A 108 -4.22 -3.68 -0.40
N ALA A 109 -3.09 -3.43 -1.07
CA ALA A 109 -2.86 -3.90 -2.42
C ALA A 109 -2.90 -5.44 -2.50
N THR A 110 -2.19 -6.12 -1.60
CA THR A 110 -2.17 -7.58 -1.52
C THR A 110 -3.56 -8.13 -1.19
N CYS A 111 -4.32 -7.45 -0.32
CA CYS A 111 -5.70 -7.78 -0.02
C CYS A 111 -6.60 -7.67 -1.27
N LEU A 112 -6.53 -6.57 -2.03
CA LEU A 112 -7.28 -6.40 -3.29
C LEU A 112 -6.96 -7.51 -4.30
N ILE A 113 -5.68 -7.83 -4.50
CA ILE A 113 -5.25 -8.87 -5.44
C ILE A 113 -5.73 -10.25 -4.98
N GLY A 114 -5.53 -10.56 -3.70
CA GLY A 114 -5.91 -11.84 -3.10
C GLY A 114 -7.42 -12.06 -3.12
N LEU A 115 -8.21 -11.06 -2.75
CA LEU A 115 -9.68 -11.14 -2.75
C LEU A 115 -10.25 -11.18 -4.18
N ASN A 116 -9.68 -10.45 -5.13
CA ASN A 116 -10.05 -10.57 -6.56
C ASN A 116 -9.91 -12.02 -7.05
N ARG A 117 -8.86 -12.73 -6.61
CA ARG A 117 -8.66 -14.15 -6.90
C ARG A 117 -9.57 -15.06 -6.08
N LEU A 118 -9.72 -14.82 -4.78
CA LEU A 118 -10.50 -15.66 -3.87
C LEU A 118 -12.00 -15.63 -4.22
N TRP A 119 -12.52 -14.44 -4.55
CA TRP A 119 -13.91 -14.20 -4.94
C TRP A 119 -14.17 -14.37 -6.46
N HIS A 120 -13.15 -14.75 -7.25
CA HIS A 120 -13.26 -14.96 -8.70
C HIS A 120 -13.82 -13.78 -9.51
N LEU A 121 -13.42 -12.57 -9.17
CA LEU A 121 -14.00 -11.37 -9.79
C LEU A 121 -13.39 -11.04 -11.16
N GLY A 122 -12.17 -11.50 -11.43
CA GLY A 122 -11.55 -11.40 -12.76
C GLY A 122 -11.08 -10.00 -13.15
N LEU A 123 -10.96 -9.06 -12.20
CA LEU A 123 -10.51 -7.69 -12.49
C LEU A 123 -9.03 -7.68 -12.92
N ALA A 124 -8.71 -6.85 -13.91
CA ALA A 124 -7.34 -6.57 -14.30
C ALA A 124 -6.63 -5.68 -13.26
N ARG A 125 -5.28 -5.70 -13.27
CA ARG A 125 -4.48 -4.86 -12.36
C ARG A 125 -4.78 -3.37 -12.46
N ALA A 126 -5.10 -2.87 -13.66
CA ALA A 126 -5.48 -1.46 -13.85
C ALA A 126 -6.79 -1.10 -13.12
N GLU A 127 -7.77 -2.01 -13.09
CA GLU A 127 -9.03 -1.81 -12.37
C GLU A 127 -8.82 -1.86 -10.86
N LEU A 128 -8.01 -2.81 -10.38
CA LEU A 128 -7.60 -2.87 -8.97
C LEU A 128 -6.84 -1.60 -8.57
N ALA A 129 -5.94 -1.10 -9.42
CA ALA A 129 -5.19 0.13 -9.16
C ALA A 129 -6.13 1.34 -9.02
N ARG A 130 -7.17 1.43 -9.85
CA ARG A 130 -8.19 2.48 -9.74
C ARG A 130 -8.96 2.41 -8.42
N ILE A 131 -9.32 1.21 -7.95
CA ILE A 131 -9.95 1.01 -6.63
C ILE A 131 -8.95 1.40 -5.51
N GLY A 132 -7.71 0.91 -5.62
CA GLY A 132 -6.65 1.14 -4.64
C GLY A 132 -6.27 2.62 -4.48
N LEU A 133 -6.35 3.42 -5.54
CA LEU A 133 -6.05 4.86 -5.49
C LEU A 133 -6.91 5.62 -4.47
N ALA A 134 -8.16 5.20 -4.26
CA ALA A 134 -9.05 5.81 -3.26
C ALA A 134 -8.66 5.45 -1.81
N LEU A 135 -7.88 4.39 -1.62
CA LEU A 135 -7.39 3.94 -0.30
C LEU A 135 -6.09 4.65 0.08
N GLY A 136 -5.21 4.89 -0.91
CA GLY A 136 -3.97 5.64 -0.73
C GLY A 136 -3.12 5.71 -2.01
N ALA A 137 -2.33 6.78 -2.14
CA ALA A 137 -1.53 7.05 -3.34
C ALA A 137 -0.47 5.97 -3.65
N ASP A 138 0.05 5.28 -2.62
CA ASP A 138 1.04 4.21 -2.79
C ASP A 138 0.40 2.85 -3.17
N VAL A 139 -0.91 2.66 -3.00
CA VAL A 139 -1.57 1.35 -3.23
C VAL A 139 -1.46 0.90 -4.69
N PRO A 140 -1.67 1.77 -5.72
CA PRO A 140 -1.45 1.41 -7.12
C PRO A 140 -0.05 0.86 -7.41
N PHE A 141 0.98 1.39 -6.74
CA PHE A 141 2.36 0.91 -6.91
C PHE A 141 2.53 -0.54 -6.47
N PHE A 142 1.99 -0.89 -5.29
CA PHE A 142 2.03 -2.26 -4.81
C PHE A 142 1.17 -3.22 -5.65
N ILE A 143 0.09 -2.72 -6.25
CA ILE A 143 -0.69 -3.48 -7.25
C ILE A 143 0.12 -3.73 -8.52
N GLY A 144 0.98 -2.79 -8.93
CA GLY A 144 1.92 -2.96 -10.04
C GLY A 144 2.97 -4.03 -9.77
N GLY A 145 3.50 -4.09 -8.53
CA GLY A 145 4.39 -5.16 -8.09
C GLY A 145 5.77 -5.15 -8.75
N HIS A 146 6.20 -4.01 -9.27
CA HIS A 146 7.52 -3.79 -9.85
C HIS A 146 8.04 -2.41 -9.48
N ASN A 147 9.36 -2.20 -9.56
CA ASN A 147 9.96 -0.90 -9.34
C ASN A 147 9.43 0.13 -10.36
N ALA A 148 9.32 1.39 -9.94
CA ALA A 148 8.75 2.43 -10.77
C ALA A 148 9.43 3.79 -10.54
N TRP A 149 9.59 4.54 -11.62
CA TRP A 149 9.66 6.00 -11.58
C TRP A 149 8.27 6.54 -11.25
N VAL A 150 8.22 7.51 -10.35
CA VAL A 150 6.97 7.99 -9.74
C VAL A 150 6.86 9.49 -9.88
N GLU A 151 5.72 9.95 -10.41
CA GLU A 151 5.40 11.36 -10.58
C GLU A 151 3.97 11.69 -10.11
N GLY A 152 3.53 12.93 -10.32
CA GLY A 152 2.24 13.42 -9.84
C GLY A 152 2.25 13.57 -8.33
N VAL A 153 1.19 13.13 -7.66
CA VAL A 153 1.13 12.98 -6.20
C VAL A 153 1.52 11.58 -5.73
N GLY A 154 2.10 10.75 -6.62
CA GLY A 154 2.44 9.35 -6.38
C GLY A 154 1.71 8.35 -7.29
N GLU A 155 0.78 8.82 -8.12
CA GLU A 155 -0.12 8.00 -8.94
C GLU A 155 0.41 7.70 -10.35
N GLN A 156 1.38 8.47 -10.85
CA GLN A 156 1.93 8.30 -12.19
C GLN A 156 3.16 7.38 -12.10
N LEU A 157 3.00 6.14 -12.53
CA LEU A 157 3.99 5.09 -12.36
C LEU A 157 4.52 4.61 -13.72
N THR A 158 5.81 4.81 -13.95
CA THR A 158 6.51 4.27 -15.12
C THR A 158 7.43 3.14 -14.66
N PRO A 159 7.26 1.89 -15.12
CA PRO A 159 8.12 0.78 -14.72
C PRO A 159 9.60 1.07 -15.01
N VAL A 160 10.49 0.74 -14.07
CA VAL A 160 11.94 0.87 -14.26
C VAL A 160 12.67 -0.40 -13.84
N HIS A 161 13.74 -0.73 -14.57
CA HIS A 161 14.66 -1.79 -14.16
C HIS A 161 15.77 -1.22 -13.28
N LEU A 162 16.00 -1.86 -12.13
CA LEU A 162 17.04 -1.45 -11.18
C LEU A 162 17.95 -2.64 -10.87
N PRO A 163 19.27 -2.44 -10.75
CA PRO A 163 20.17 -3.51 -10.35
C PRO A 163 19.86 -3.96 -8.92
N ARG A 164 20.12 -5.24 -8.62
CA ARG A 164 19.97 -5.80 -7.27
C ARG A 164 20.88 -5.03 -6.29
N ARG A 165 20.35 -4.71 -5.10
CA ARG A 165 21.06 -4.00 -4.04
C ARG A 165 20.73 -4.61 -2.68
N ARG A 166 21.60 -4.38 -1.70
CA ARG A 166 21.37 -4.71 -0.29
C ARG A 166 21.23 -3.42 0.49
N PHE A 167 20.24 -3.37 1.38
CA PHE A 167 19.98 -2.22 2.24
C PHE A 167 20.02 -2.65 3.70
N VAL A 168 20.50 -1.76 4.55
CA VAL A 168 20.29 -1.83 6.00
C VAL A 168 19.36 -0.68 6.34
N VAL A 169 18.19 -1.01 6.88
CA VAL A 169 17.17 -0.01 7.25
C VAL A 169 17.19 0.17 8.76
N VAL A 170 17.32 1.42 9.21
CA VAL A 170 17.31 1.78 10.62
C VAL A 170 16.09 2.64 10.90
N LYS A 171 15.14 2.11 11.68
CA LYS A 171 13.91 2.81 12.07
C LYS A 171 14.02 3.27 13.54
N PRO A 172 13.98 4.58 13.84
CA PRO A 172 14.00 5.06 15.21
C PRO A 172 12.69 4.69 15.96
N PRO A 173 12.65 4.72 17.30
CA PRO A 173 11.44 4.38 18.06
C PRO A 173 10.24 5.25 17.66
N THR A 174 10.46 6.53 17.38
CA THR A 174 9.44 7.47 16.92
C THR A 174 9.08 7.26 15.46
N GLY A 175 7.80 7.42 15.13
CA GLY A 175 7.32 7.49 13.76
C GLY A 175 7.33 8.92 13.22
N ALA A 176 7.10 9.04 11.90
CA ALA A 176 7.02 10.33 11.22
C ALA A 176 5.66 10.50 10.55
N SER A 177 4.89 11.50 11.00
CA SER A 177 3.58 11.78 10.43
C SER A 177 3.73 12.49 9.07
N THR A 178 3.34 11.80 8.00
CA THR A 178 3.35 12.36 6.64
C THR A 178 2.63 13.72 6.57
N PRO A 179 1.39 13.89 7.06
CA PRO A 179 0.74 15.20 7.06
C PRO A 179 1.55 16.30 7.75
N LYS A 180 2.17 16.00 8.90
CA LYS A 180 2.99 16.99 9.64
C LYS A 180 4.24 17.38 8.85
N ILE A 181 4.91 16.42 8.20
CA ILE A 181 6.09 16.70 7.36
C ILE A 181 5.70 17.60 6.18
N PHE A 182 4.63 17.27 5.46
CA PHE A 182 4.20 18.03 4.28
C PHE A 182 3.64 19.42 4.61
N ALA A 183 3.10 19.60 5.82
CA ALA A 183 2.67 20.90 6.34
C ALA A 183 3.84 21.78 6.84
N SER A 184 5.03 21.22 7.07
CA SER A 184 6.16 21.94 7.64
C SER A 184 6.58 23.14 6.77
N PRO A 185 6.76 24.35 7.32
CA PRO A 185 7.24 25.50 6.55
C PRO A 185 8.65 25.28 5.99
N ALA A 186 9.46 24.45 6.64
CA ALA A 186 10.82 24.10 6.22
C ALA A 186 10.88 23.11 5.04
N LEU A 187 9.75 22.54 4.61
CA LEU A 187 9.73 21.65 3.46
C LEU A 187 10.03 22.44 2.17
N LYS A 188 11.11 22.07 1.48
CA LYS A 188 11.41 22.56 0.14
C LYS A 188 10.38 22.02 -0.85
N ARG A 189 9.72 22.89 -1.62
CA ARG A 189 8.57 22.55 -2.50
C ARG A 189 8.81 22.84 -3.98
N ASP A 190 10.04 23.18 -4.32
CA ASP A 190 10.51 23.64 -5.63
C ASP A 190 11.83 22.94 -5.99
N THR A 191 11.97 21.69 -5.58
CA THR A 191 13.16 20.90 -5.93
C THR A 191 13.22 20.76 -7.45
N LYS A 192 14.40 21.02 -8.03
CA LYS A 192 14.60 20.84 -9.47
C LYS A 192 14.29 19.38 -9.84
N THR A 193 13.58 19.20 -10.93
CA THR A 193 13.25 17.88 -11.46
C THR A 193 14.53 17.12 -11.80
N ALA A 194 14.52 15.80 -11.58
CA ALA A 194 15.64 14.91 -11.85
C ALA A 194 15.78 14.58 -13.34
#